data_AF-A0A946E234-F1
#
_entry.id   AF-A0A946E234-F1
#
_cell.length_a   1.000
_cell.length_b   1.000
_cell.length_c   1.000
_cell.angle_alpha   90.00
_cell.angle_beta   90.00
_cell.angle_gamma   90.00
#
_symmetry.space_group_name_H-M   'P 1'
#
loop_
_entity.id
_entity.type
_entity.pdbx_description
1 polymer ?
#
loop_
_entity_poly.entity_id
_entity_poly.type
_entity_poly.pdbx_seq_one_letter_code
_entity_poly.pdbx_strand_id
1 'polypeptide(L)'
;MIIEIDDFTDIAAHFATEAAAELLNRYFTVVDESVVAFGCMVTDHVADSAMALFGMIEAHEDDADRALHAAVAIREGCREISDGLAPIVLRMAIATGQVLSAKVGSVHFQKHTATGEVVNLAWWMAQNAPPGDLLVAEETRQTLRNPAEMMPTDLPRPAPGQSGVIWALSDSASIPEDTAARPFVGRRLEQRQIESLLEACQECAMGHVLVIRGEAGIGKSRLTDWTSDQARRHGFGFNVGKVFDFGTASSRHVVTSLVLDLLDVPRDAPQDVRRKALRDAVSAKVIRPEDEILVTNLFNLPMSEQEIETYAALGGETRLAARKIVLASLVRWRVKENPVMVVIDDVHWADDVTIDVLADLAASLRDCPILLVMTTRVEGDPIDVHWRVTAGGVPVTTIDLGPLSASESEILAQS
;
A
#
# COMPACT_ATOMS: atom_id res chain seq x y z
N MET A 1 7.71 15.54 -6.91
CA MET A 1 8.21 14.74 -8.04
C MET A 1 7.83 15.42 -9.34
N ILE A 2 8.75 15.52 -10.28
CA ILE A 2 8.52 15.98 -11.66
C ILE A 2 8.81 14.80 -12.59
N ILE A 3 7.92 14.58 -13.54
CA ILE A 3 8.02 13.54 -14.59
C ILE A 3 7.86 14.24 -15.92
N GLU A 4 8.80 14.04 -16.84
CA GLU A 4 8.80 14.66 -18.17
C GLU A 4 9.13 13.59 -19.22
N ILE A 5 8.55 13.70 -20.42
CA ILE A 5 8.90 12.84 -21.55
C ILE A 5 10.12 13.43 -22.24
N ASP A 6 11.14 12.62 -22.46
CA ASP A 6 12.32 12.99 -23.24
C ASP A 6 11.94 13.34 -24.69
N ASP A 7 12.34 14.52 -25.13
CA ASP A 7 12.16 15.02 -26.51
C ASP A 7 10.73 14.84 -27.08
N PHE A 8 9.69 15.03 -26.26
CA PHE A 8 8.29 14.89 -26.70
C PHE A 8 7.93 15.77 -27.90
N THR A 9 8.57 16.95 -28.02
CA THR A 9 8.35 17.84 -29.18
C THR A 9 8.73 17.16 -30.50
N ASP A 10 9.82 16.40 -30.51
CA ASP A 10 10.25 15.65 -31.69
C ASP A 10 9.34 14.44 -31.93
N ILE A 11 8.93 13.74 -30.86
CA ILE A 11 7.93 12.66 -30.95
C ILE A 11 6.65 13.20 -31.60
N ALA A 12 6.07 14.27 -31.05
CA ALA A 12 4.85 14.90 -31.53
C ALA A 12 4.94 15.39 -32.99
N ALA A 13 6.12 15.82 -33.44
CA ALA A 13 6.36 16.24 -34.83
C ALA A 13 6.28 15.08 -35.84
N HIS A 14 6.51 13.83 -35.39
CA HIS A 14 6.47 12.63 -36.22
C HIS A 14 5.11 11.91 -36.20
N PHE A 15 4.17 12.34 -35.35
CA PHE A 15 2.82 11.79 -35.26
C PHE A 15 1.77 12.71 -35.88
N ALA A 16 0.67 12.12 -36.36
CA ALA A 16 -0.56 12.88 -36.56
C ALA A 16 -1.04 13.43 -35.20
N THR A 17 -1.57 14.65 -35.17
CA THR A 17 -1.94 15.36 -33.92
C THR A 17 -2.85 14.53 -32.99
N GLU A 18 -3.72 13.70 -33.58
CA GLU A 18 -4.62 12.80 -32.83
C GLU A 18 -3.87 11.66 -32.12
N ALA A 19 -2.87 11.06 -32.77
CA ALA A 19 -2.06 9.99 -32.20
C ALA A 19 -1.13 10.50 -31.08
N ALA A 20 -0.60 11.73 -31.21
CA ALA A 20 0.19 12.37 -30.16
C ALA A 20 -0.66 12.68 -28.91
N ALA A 21 -1.91 13.12 -29.11
CA ALA A 21 -2.84 13.35 -28.01
C ALA A 21 -3.26 12.06 -27.30
N GLU A 22 -3.47 10.97 -28.05
CA GLU A 22 -3.77 9.65 -27.47
C GLU A 22 -2.59 9.12 -26.63
N LEU A 23 -1.36 9.26 -27.13
CA LEU A 23 -0.14 8.89 -26.40
C LEU A 23 -0.01 9.67 -25.09
N LEU A 24 -0.20 11.00 -25.13
CA LEU A 24 -0.19 11.87 -23.94
C LEU A 24 -1.22 11.42 -22.91
N ASN A 25 -2.46 11.13 -23.33
CA ASN A 25 -3.52 10.71 -22.42
C ASN A 25 -3.22 9.37 -21.77
N ARG A 26 -2.66 8.40 -22.52
CA ARG A 26 -2.22 7.10 -21.96
C ARG A 26 -1.08 7.28 -20.95
N TYR A 27 -0.10 8.11 -21.29
CA TYR A 27 1.00 8.47 -20.39
C TYR A 27 0.47 9.10 -19.08
N PHE A 28 -0.39 10.12 -19.17
CA PHE A 28 -0.96 10.76 -17.98
C PHE A 28 -1.81 9.81 -17.16
N THR A 29 -2.51 8.86 -17.80
CA THR A 29 -3.26 7.81 -17.08
C THR A 29 -2.31 6.96 -16.23
N VAL A 30 -1.19 6.48 -16.79
CA VAL A 30 -0.20 5.70 -16.04
C VAL A 30 0.44 6.50 -14.91
N VAL A 31 0.75 7.78 -15.17
CA VAL A 31 1.30 8.68 -14.13
C VAL A 31 0.31 8.85 -12.99
N ASP A 32 -0.94 9.19 -13.30
CA ASP A 32 -1.96 9.46 -12.30
C ASP A 32 -2.29 8.20 -11.49
N GLU A 33 -2.49 7.06 -12.15
CA GLU A 33 -2.77 5.78 -11.48
C GLU A 33 -1.62 5.35 -10.57
N SER A 34 -0.37 5.49 -11.04
CA SER A 34 0.80 5.15 -10.23
C SER A 34 0.93 6.05 -9.01
N VAL A 35 0.81 7.37 -9.17
CA VAL A 35 0.91 8.33 -8.05
C VAL A 35 -0.22 8.11 -7.03
N VAL A 36 -1.45 7.86 -7.50
CA VAL A 36 -2.61 7.60 -6.64
C VAL A 36 -2.50 6.26 -5.94
N ALA A 37 -1.95 5.22 -6.58
CA ALA A 37 -1.73 3.91 -5.97
C ALA A 37 -0.77 3.99 -4.77
N PHE A 38 0.17 4.95 -4.80
CA PHE A 38 1.02 5.28 -3.66
C PHE A 38 0.42 6.39 -2.79
N GLY A 39 -0.89 6.62 -2.80
CA GLY A 39 -1.67 7.53 -1.94
C GLY A 39 -1.32 9.02 -2.05
N CYS A 40 -0.84 9.44 -3.21
CA CYS A 40 -0.39 10.81 -3.45
C CYS A 40 -1.24 11.48 -4.53
N MET A 41 -0.98 12.76 -4.79
CA MET A 41 -1.79 13.56 -5.72
C MET A 41 -0.93 14.13 -6.84
N VAL A 42 -1.40 13.94 -8.07
CA VAL A 42 -0.94 14.73 -9.22
C VAL A 42 -1.61 16.09 -9.17
N THR A 43 -0.79 17.14 -9.16
CA THR A 43 -1.25 18.53 -9.01
C THR A 43 -1.32 19.27 -10.32
N ASP A 44 -0.52 18.85 -11.30
CA ASP A 44 -0.44 19.52 -12.58
C ASP A 44 -0.03 18.56 -13.71
N HIS A 45 -0.58 18.81 -14.88
CA HIS A 45 -0.10 18.34 -16.17
C HIS A 45 0.21 19.59 -17.01
N VAL A 46 1.47 19.80 -17.33
CA VAL A 46 1.95 20.97 -18.09
C VAL A 46 2.67 20.47 -19.33
N ALA A 47 2.06 20.67 -20.50
CA ALA A 47 2.52 20.10 -21.76
C ALA A 47 2.62 18.56 -21.67
N ASP A 48 3.83 18.02 -21.63
CA ASP A 48 4.19 16.60 -21.50
C ASP A 48 4.77 16.25 -20.12
N SER A 49 4.82 17.24 -19.23
CA SER A 49 5.28 17.07 -17.86
C SER A 49 4.13 16.89 -16.88
N ALA A 50 4.36 16.10 -15.84
CA ALA A 50 3.46 15.96 -14.70
C ALA A 50 4.18 16.35 -13.40
N MET A 51 3.44 16.99 -12.49
CA MET A 51 3.92 17.31 -11.15
C MET A 51 3.08 16.60 -10.09
N ALA A 52 3.73 15.75 -9.31
CA ALA A 52 3.13 15.04 -8.19
C ALA A 52 3.71 15.52 -6.85
N LEU A 53 2.83 15.72 -5.86
CA LEU A 53 3.20 16.10 -4.51
C LEU A 53 2.92 14.97 -3.53
N PHE A 54 3.90 14.72 -2.67
CA PHE A 54 3.88 13.71 -1.61
C PHE A 54 3.87 14.46 -0.28
N GLY A 55 3.06 14.02 0.68
CA GLY A 55 2.98 14.65 2.00
C GLY A 55 2.22 15.97 2.12
N MET A 56 1.48 16.38 1.08
CA MET A 56 0.87 17.73 1.03
C MET A 56 -0.53 17.80 1.67
N ILE A 57 -1.37 16.78 1.49
CA ILE A 57 -2.66 16.67 2.20
C ILE A 57 -2.41 16.18 3.62
N GLU A 58 -1.60 15.13 3.75
CA GLU A 58 -1.18 14.56 5.01
C GLU A 58 0.25 14.05 4.85
N ALA A 59 1.12 14.45 5.78
CA ALA A 59 2.54 14.12 5.75
C ALA A 59 2.77 12.75 6.36
N HIS A 60 3.47 11.90 5.62
CA HIS A 60 3.86 10.56 6.05
C HIS A 60 5.35 10.48 6.22
N GLU A 61 5.72 9.62 7.14
CA GLU A 61 7.07 9.35 7.52
C GLU A 61 7.86 8.64 6.39
N ASP A 62 7.16 8.04 5.43
CA ASP A 62 7.66 7.28 4.26
C ASP A 62 7.32 7.95 2.90
N ASP A 63 6.96 9.23 2.89
CA ASP A 63 6.61 9.96 1.65
C ASP A 63 7.72 9.94 0.59
N ALA A 64 8.99 9.94 1.02
CA ALA A 64 10.14 9.82 0.11
C ALA A 64 10.19 8.44 -0.55
N ASP A 65 9.94 7.37 0.20
CA ASP A 65 9.90 6.00 -0.32
C ASP A 65 8.71 5.82 -1.28
N ARG A 66 7.54 6.35 -0.91
CA ARG A 66 6.35 6.36 -1.76
C ARG A 66 6.59 7.08 -3.09
N ALA A 67 7.29 8.22 -3.06
CA ALA A 67 7.70 8.93 -4.27
C ALA A 67 8.65 8.10 -5.14
N LEU A 68 9.61 7.43 -4.53
CA LEU A 68 10.57 6.59 -5.23
C LEU A 68 9.90 5.37 -5.89
N HIS A 69 9.01 4.69 -5.18
CA HIS A 69 8.24 3.57 -5.72
C HIS A 69 7.27 4.01 -6.82
N ALA A 70 6.60 5.16 -6.65
CA ALA A 70 5.76 5.74 -7.69
C ALA A 70 6.57 6.02 -8.97
N ALA A 71 7.76 6.62 -8.86
CA ALA A 71 8.60 6.90 -10.02
C ALA A 71 8.98 5.62 -10.80
N VAL A 72 9.25 4.51 -10.10
CA VAL A 72 9.56 3.25 -10.78
C VAL A 72 8.33 2.58 -11.38
N ALA A 73 7.18 2.60 -10.71
CA ALA A 73 5.94 2.12 -11.30
C ALA A 73 5.57 2.88 -12.59
N ILE A 74 5.73 4.21 -12.58
CA ILE A 74 5.54 5.06 -13.78
C ILE A 74 6.48 4.64 -14.90
N ARG A 75 7.76 4.44 -14.59
CA ARG A 75 8.77 4.02 -15.57
C ARG A 75 8.41 2.69 -16.23
N GLU A 76 8.06 1.67 -15.44
CA GLU A 76 7.66 0.37 -15.98
C GLU A 76 6.35 0.45 -16.77
N GLY A 77 5.33 1.13 -16.26
CA GLY A 77 4.06 1.30 -16.96
C GLY A 77 4.21 2.04 -18.30
N CYS A 78 5.12 3.01 -18.39
CA CYS A 78 5.39 3.73 -19.65
C CYS A 78 6.19 2.88 -20.65
N ARG A 79 7.00 1.92 -20.20
CA ARG A 79 7.62 0.92 -21.09
C ARG A 79 6.56 0.03 -21.74
N GLU A 80 5.52 -0.38 -21.01
CA GLU A 80 4.43 -1.17 -21.58
C GLU A 80 3.60 -0.41 -22.63
N ILE A 81 3.40 0.91 -22.44
CA ILE A 81 2.76 1.76 -23.46
C ILE A 81 3.61 1.82 -24.74
N SER A 82 4.94 1.80 -24.58
CA SER A 82 5.91 1.90 -25.67
C SER A 82 5.90 0.68 -26.60
N ASP A 83 5.53 -0.51 -26.10
CA ASP A 83 5.53 -1.77 -26.86
C ASP A 83 4.49 -1.86 -28.02
N GLY A 84 3.85 -0.74 -28.37
CA GLY A 84 3.01 -0.60 -29.57
C GLY A 84 3.09 0.78 -30.25
N LEU A 85 3.96 1.68 -29.79
CA LEU A 85 4.16 3.06 -30.28
C LEU A 85 5.66 3.41 -30.29
N ALA A 86 6.02 4.69 -30.45
CA ALA A 86 7.42 5.12 -30.26
C ALA A 86 7.83 4.97 -28.78
N PRO A 87 9.10 4.63 -28.49
CA PRO A 87 9.57 4.47 -27.12
C PRO A 87 9.44 5.78 -26.33
N ILE A 88 8.70 5.73 -25.22
CA ILE A 88 8.61 6.81 -24.24
C ILE A 88 9.79 6.65 -23.30
N VAL A 89 10.75 7.58 -23.39
CA VAL A 89 11.83 7.70 -22.43
C VAL A 89 11.46 8.82 -21.47
N LEU A 90 11.61 8.59 -20.16
CA LEU A 90 11.24 9.57 -19.14
C LEU A 90 12.47 10.22 -18.53
N ARG A 91 12.35 11.49 -18.18
CA ARG A 91 13.25 12.21 -17.28
C ARG A 91 12.50 12.52 -16.00
N MET A 92 13.01 12.10 -14.86
CA MET A 92 12.31 12.25 -13.59
C MET A 92 13.18 12.86 -12.52
N ALA A 93 12.54 13.58 -11.58
CA ALA A 93 13.22 14.10 -10.40
C ALA A 93 12.35 14.08 -9.14
N ILE A 94 12.97 13.74 -8.01
CA ILE A 94 12.36 13.82 -6.67
C ILE A 94 13.22 14.72 -5.79
N ALA A 95 12.56 15.70 -5.15
CA ALA A 95 13.17 16.57 -4.16
C ALA A 95 12.22 16.74 -2.96
N THR A 96 12.79 16.77 -1.76
CA THR A 96 12.10 16.87 -0.48
C THR A 96 12.49 18.19 0.18
N GLY A 97 11.51 18.93 0.67
CA GLY A 97 11.77 20.24 1.29
C GLY A 97 10.49 20.98 1.63
N GLN A 98 10.63 22.11 2.30
CA GLN A 98 9.49 22.96 2.64
C GLN A 98 8.93 23.64 1.39
N VAL A 99 7.61 23.55 1.23
CA VAL A 99 6.86 24.23 0.18
C VAL A 99 5.77 25.09 0.80
N LEU A 100 5.46 26.20 0.13
CA LEU A 100 4.22 26.93 0.38
C LEU A 100 3.12 26.29 -0.46
N SER A 101 2.22 25.55 0.18
CA SER A 101 1.01 25.05 -0.45
C SER A 101 -0.11 26.08 -0.34
N ALA A 102 -0.75 26.41 -1.46
CA ALA A 102 -1.87 27.33 -1.48
C ALA A 102 -2.87 26.99 -2.60
N LYS A 103 -4.15 27.31 -2.35
CA LYS A 103 -5.12 27.47 -3.43
C LYS A 103 -4.84 28.81 -4.11
N VAL A 104 -4.18 28.76 -5.26
CA VAL A 104 -3.83 29.95 -6.04
C VAL A 104 -4.78 30.04 -7.23
N GLY A 105 -5.31 31.24 -7.47
CA GLY A 105 -6.24 31.46 -8.58
C GLY A 105 -7.20 32.63 -8.36
N SER A 106 -8.19 32.74 -9.23
CA SER A 106 -9.29 33.70 -9.15
C SER A 106 -10.61 33.01 -8.86
N VAL A 107 -11.70 33.78 -8.75
CA VAL A 107 -13.06 33.22 -8.66
C VAL A 107 -13.45 32.35 -9.88
N HIS A 108 -12.75 32.49 -11.00
CA HIS A 108 -13.01 31.74 -12.24
C HIS A 108 -12.08 30.55 -12.46
N PHE A 109 -10.99 30.44 -11.68
CA PHE A 109 -10.05 29.33 -11.79
C PHE A 109 -9.29 29.22 -10.48
N GLN A 110 -9.43 28.10 -9.75
CA GLN A 110 -8.66 27.82 -8.56
C GLN A 110 -7.88 26.53 -8.74
N LYS A 111 -6.60 26.55 -8.37
CA LYS A 111 -5.74 25.37 -8.40
C LYS A 111 -5.03 25.22 -7.07
N HIS A 112 -4.96 24.00 -6.57
CA HIS A 112 -4.07 23.68 -5.46
C HIS A 112 -2.66 23.51 -6.03
N THR A 113 -1.73 24.36 -5.62
CA THR A 113 -0.36 24.32 -6.13
C THR A 113 0.63 24.51 -5.00
N ALA A 114 1.86 24.04 -5.22
CA ALA A 114 2.98 24.24 -4.32
C ALA A 114 4.01 25.15 -5.00
N THR A 115 4.53 26.12 -4.24
CA THR A 115 5.64 26.95 -4.66
C THR A 115 6.75 26.92 -3.63
N GLY A 116 7.99 27.00 -4.07
CA GLY A 116 9.16 26.98 -3.19
C GLY A 116 10.43 26.63 -3.94
N GLU A 117 11.55 26.81 -3.26
CA GLU A 117 12.88 26.52 -3.80
C GLU A 117 13.03 25.05 -4.19
N VAL A 118 12.43 24.14 -3.41
CA VAL A 118 12.45 22.69 -3.70
C VAL A 118 11.68 22.33 -4.98
N VAL A 119 10.61 23.06 -5.31
CA VAL A 119 9.86 22.84 -6.57
C VAL A 119 10.72 23.27 -7.76
N ASN A 120 11.43 24.39 -7.64
CA ASN A 120 12.37 24.86 -8.66
C ASN A 120 13.54 23.88 -8.83
N LEU A 121 14.07 23.34 -7.72
CA LEU A 121 15.11 22.31 -7.74
C LEU A 121 14.63 21.05 -8.48
N ALA A 122 13.44 20.53 -8.17
CA ALA A 122 12.89 19.34 -8.83
C ALA A 122 12.70 19.56 -10.34
N TRP A 123 12.19 20.72 -10.75
CA TRP A 123 12.06 21.07 -12.17
C TRP A 123 13.41 21.17 -12.87
N TRP A 124 14.39 21.81 -12.24
CA TRP A 124 15.74 21.92 -12.79
C TRP A 124 16.39 20.54 -12.93
N MET A 125 16.21 19.66 -11.93
CA MET A 125 16.72 18.30 -11.94
C MET A 125 16.09 17.48 -13.08
N ALA A 126 14.77 17.49 -13.25
CA ALA A 126 14.11 16.74 -14.33
C ALA A 126 14.62 17.17 -15.71
N GLN A 127 14.74 18.48 -15.96
CA GLN A 127 15.24 19.00 -17.24
C GLN A 127 16.71 18.64 -17.53
N ASN A 128 17.52 18.42 -16.49
CA ASN A 128 18.94 18.06 -16.61
C ASN A 128 19.20 16.57 -16.36
N ALA A 129 18.16 15.77 -16.14
CA ALA A 129 18.29 14.33 -16.00
C ALA A 129 18.70 13.73 -17.36
N PRO A 130 19.68 12.80 -17.38
CA PRO A 130 19.90 11.98 -18.56
C PRO A 130 18.61 11.24 -18.97
N PRO A 131 18.37 10.99 -20.26
CA PRO A 131 17.20 10.25 -20.71
C PRO A 131 17.10 8.88 -20.02
N GLY A 132 15.96 8.60 -19.38
CA GLY A 132 15.69 7.35 -18.66
C GLY A 132 16.06 7.38 -17.17
N ASP A 133 16.81 8.39 -16.72
CA ASP A 133 17.26 8.48 -15.34
C ASP A 133 16.24 9.15 -14.43
N LEU A 134 16.27 8.71 -13.17
CA LEU A 134 15.60 9.36 -12.05
C LEU A 134 16.65 10.05 -11.19
N LEU A 135 16.57 11.38 -11.10
CA LEU A 135 17.41 12.15 -10.18
C LEU A 135 16.72 12.34 -8.82
N VAL A 136 17.52 12.25 -7.76
CA VAL A 136 17.06 12.33 -6.37
C VAL A 136 17.92 13.35 -5.63
N ALA A 137 17.28 14.35 -5.02
CA ALA A 137 17.97 15.36 -4.23
C ALA A 137 18.56 14.73 -2.96
N GLU A 138 19.63 15.34 -2.42
CA GLU A 138 20.29 14.86 -1.19
C GLU A 138 19.29 14.68 -0.04
N GLU A 139 18.44 15.66 0.20
CA GLU A 139 17.44 15.64 1.26
C GLU A 139 16.42 14.52 1.08
N THR A 140 16.04 14.22 -0.16
CA THR A 140 15.18 13.06 -0.45
C THR A 140 15.92 11.77 -0.13
N ARG A 141 17.17 11.62 -0.61
CA ARG A 141 17.95 10.41 -0.34
C ARG A 141 18.13 10.15 1.15
N GLN A 142 18.37 11.19 1.94
CA GLN A 142 18.54 11.10 3.39
C GLN A 142 17.24 10.73 4.13
N THR A 143 16.08 11.03 3.53
CA THR A 143 14.76 10.72 4.12
C THR A 143 14.19 9.38 3.66
N LEU A 144 14.79 8.74 2.65
CA LEU A 144 14.43 7.37 2.25
C LEU A 144 14.66 6.38 3.38
N ARG A 145 13.64 5.59 3.72
CA ARG A 145 13.75 4.45 4.64
C ARG A 145 14.44 3.27 3.98
N ASN A 146 14.25 3.11 2.66
CA ASN A 146 14.87 2.09 1.82
C ASN A 146 15.58 2.73 0.62
N PRO A 147 16.76 3.34 0.81
CA PRO A 147 17.49 3.95 -0.29
C PRO A 147 17.94 2.87 -1.27
N ALA A 148 17.43 2.96 -2.51
CA ALA A 148 17.96 2.20 -3.63
C ALA A 148 19.44 2.57 -3.88
N GLU A 149 20.17 1.69 -4.57
CA GLU A 149 21.54 1.99 -4.97
C GLU A 149 21.53 3.16 -5.96
N MET A 150 22.12 4.29 -5.58
CA MET A 150 22.17 5.50 -6.39
C MET A 150 23.58 6.07 -6.42
N MET A 151 23.98 6.55 -7.60
CA MET A 151 25.31 7.12 -7.84
C MET A 151 25.26 8.64 -7.78
N PRO A 152 26.29 9.30 -7.22
CA PRO A 152 26.37 10.76 -7.28
C PRO A 152 26.58 11.20 -8.73
N THR A 153 25.96 12.31 -9.10
CA THR A 153 26.07 12.91 -10.43
C THR A 153 27.05 14.08 -10.44
N ASP A 154 27.60 14.37 -11.62
CA ASP A 154 28.46 15.55 -11.86
C ASP A 154 27.67 16.78 -12.35
N LEU A 155 26.33 16.76 -12.20
CA LEU A 155 25.48 17.83 -12.69
C LEU A 155 25.82 19.18 -11.99
N PRO A 156 25.85 20.29 -12.74
CA PRO A 156 26.15 21.60 -12.17
C PRO A 156 25.07 22.01 -11.17
N ARG A 157 25.40 22.83 -10.17
CA ARG A 157 24.37 23.21 -9.18
C ARG A 157 23.35 24.19 -9.79
N PRO A 158 22.07 24.12 -9.39
CA PRO A 158 21.03 24.98 -9.94
C PRO A 158 21.24 26.46 -9.61
N ALA A 159 21.80 26.76 -8.42
CA ALA A 159 22.10 28.12 -7.97
C ALA A 159 23.29 28.19 -7.00
N PRO A 160 24.02 29.33 -6.95
CA PRO A 160 25.05 29.57 -5.93
C PRO A 160 24.45 29.55 -4.52
N GLY A 161 24.93 28.66 -3.65
CA GLY A 161 24.49 28.56 -2.25
C GLY A 161 23.59 27.36 -1.94
N GLN A 162 23.03 26.69 -2.94
CA GLN A 162 22.39 25.38 -2.74
C GLN A 162 23.48 24.32 -2.54
N SER A 163 23.43 23.62 -1.40
CA SER A 163 24.39 22.58 -1.02
C SER A 163 23.71 21.22 -0.94
N GLY A 164 23.98 20.35 -1.89
CA GLY A 164 23.50 18.96 -1.88
C GLY A 164 24.07 18.20 -3.06
N VAL A 165 24.38 16.91 -2.87
CA VAL A 165 24.74 16.02 -3.97
C VAL A 165 23.45 15.60 -4.67
N ILE A 166 23.46 15.58 -5.99
CA ILE A 166 22.35 15.02 -6.77
C ILE A 166 22.70 13.58 -7.09
N TRP A 167 21.77 12.67 -6.82
CA TRP A 167 21.95 11.25 -7.01
C TRP A 167 21.13 10.77 -8.20
N ALA A 168 21.65 9.83 -8.98
CA ALA A 168 20.94 9.18 -10.06
C ALA A 168 20.63 7.73 -9.68
N LEU A 169 19.37 7.33 -9.87
CA LEU A 169 18.95 5.95 -9.96
C LEU A 169 18.91 5.56 -11.44
N SER A 170 19.83 4.70 -11.87
CA SER A 170 19.94 4.28 -13.27
C SER A 170 18.73 3.46 -13.73
N ASP A 171 18.50 3.44 -15.05
CA ASP A 171 17.43 2.66 -15.69
C ASP A 171 17.54 1.13 -15.43
N SER A 172 18.75 0.64 -15.18
CA SER A 172 19.03 -0.77 -14.85
C SER A 172 18.97 -1.09 -13.35
N ALA A 173 18.86 -0.08 -12.49
CA ALA A 173 18.79 -0.27 -11.06
C ALA A 173 17.37 -0.72 -10.69
N SER A 174 17.25 -1.97 -10.23
CA SER A 174 16.08 -2.43 -9.51
C SER A 174 16.03 -1.72 -8.17
N ILE A 175 14.94 -1.01 -7.86
CA ILE A 175 14.61 -0.78 -6.46
C ILE A 175 14.36 -2.18 -5.88
N PRO A 176 14.97 -2.56 -4.76
CA PRO A 176 14.58 -3.78 -4.08
C PRO A 176 13.07 -3.71 -3.83
N GLU A 177 12.28 -4.55 -4.50
CA GLU A 177 10.86 -4.77 -4.17
C GLU A 177 10.69 -5.22 -2.71
N ASP A 178 11.80 -5.64 -2.10
CA ASP A 178 11.86 -6.27 -0.79
C ASP A 178 12.43 -5.30 0.26
N THR A 179 11.56 -4.86 1.18
CA THR A 179 12.00 -4.32 2.48
C THR A 179 12.81 -5.34 3.30
N ALA A 180 12.87 -6.61 2.86
CA ALA A 180 13.65 -7.68 3.48
C ALA A 180 15.18 -7.59 3.26
N ALA A 181 15.68 -6.69 2.40
CA ALA A 181 17.11 -6.64 2.07
C ALA A 181 18.01 -6.00 3.16
N ARG A 182 17.44 -5.31 4.16
CA ARG A 182 18.21 -4.89 5.35
C ARG A 182 18.01 -5.92 6.47
N PRO A 183 19.09 -6.39 7.13
CA PRO A 183 18.94 -7.27 8.27
C PRO A 183 18.07 -6.56 9.32
N PHE A 184 17.02 -7.24 9.78
CA PHE A 184 16.19 -6.71 10.85
C PHE A 184 17.01 -6.71 12.15
N VAL A 185 17.41 -5.52 12.60
CA VAL A 185 18.30 -5.34 13.76
C VAL A 185 17.48 -5.07 15.02
N GLY A 186 17.80 -5.81 16.08
CA GLY A 186 17.22 -5.60 17.41
C GLY A 186 15.80 -6.16 17.56
N ARG A 187 15.17 -5.92 18.72
CA ARG A 187 13.89 -6.52 19.13
C ARG A 187 13.97 -8.04 19.32
N ARG A 188 15.07 -8.55 19.88
CA ARG A 188 15.30 -10.00 20.02
C ARG A 188 14.23 -10.72 20.85
N LEU A 189 13.61 -10.01 21.80
CA LEU A 189 12.55 -10.59 22.62
C LEU A 189 11.28 -10.77 21.77
N GLU A 190 10.87 -9.71 21.07
CA GLU A 190 9.71 -9.68 20.21
C GLU A 190 9.86 -10.67 19.04
N GLN A 191 11.04 -10.74 18.43
CA GLN A 191 11.37 -11.73 17.40
C GLN A 191 11.10 -13.17 17.89
N ARG A 192 11.63 -13.55 19.05
CA ARG A 192 11.43 -14.90 19.63
C ARG A 192 9.97 -15.18 19.94
N GLN A 193 9.22 -14.18 20.42
CA GLN A 193 7.80 -14.33 20.68
C GLN A 193 7.05 -14.63 19.38
N ILE A 194 7.34 -13.90 18.30
CA ILE A 194 6.70 -14.07 17.00
C ILE A 194 7.09 -15.41 16.35
N GLU A 195 8.37 -15.79 16.38
CA GLU A 195 8.84 -17.10 15.93
C GLU A 195 8.08 -18.24 16.63
N SER A 196 7.94 -18.15 17.96
CA SER A 196 7.19 -19.14 18.74
C SER A 196 5.71 -19.21 18.33
N LEU A 197 5.10 -18.08 17.93
CA LEU A 197 3.71 -18.05 17.44
C LEU A 197 3.58 -18.69 16.06
N LEU A 198 4.51 -18.41 15.15
CA LEU A 198 4.55 -19.01 13.81
C LEU A 198 4.69 -20.53 13.90
N GLU A 199 5.62 -21.00 14.73
CA GLU A 199 5.82 -22.43 15.02
C GLU A 199 4.56 -23.06 15.62
N ALA A 200 3.96 -22.43 16.64
CA ALA A 200 2.75 -22.95 17.27
C ALA A 200 1.55 -23.03 16.30
N CYS A 201 1.35 -22.02 15.44
CA CYS A 201 0.31 -22.04 14.41
C CYS A 201 0.50 -23.20 13.43
N GLN A 202 1.75 -23.49 13.05
CA GLN A 202 2.08 -24.55 12.11
C GLN A 202 1.97 -25.95 12.74
N GLU A 203 2.46 -26.14 13.96
CA GLU A 203 2.49 -27.45 14.64
C GLU A 203 1.15 -27.84 15.25
N CYS A 204 0.44 -26.89 15.85
CA CYS A 204 -0.78 -27.16 16.61
C CYS A 204 -2.06 -26.95 15.78
N ALA A 205 -1.93 -26.44 14.55
CA ALA A 205 -3.04 -26.04 13.67
C ALA A 205 -4.06 -25.10 14.36
N MET A 206 -3.58 -24.29 15.30
CA MET A 206 -4.40 -23.36 16.06
C MET A 206 -4.20 -21.94 15.57
N GLY A 207 -5.31 -21.21 15.45
CA GLY A 207 -5.27 -19.82 15.05
C GLY A 207 -4.85 -18.92 16.20
N HIS A 208 -4.16 -17.83 15.87
CA HIS A 208 -3.65 -16.90 16.85
C HIS A 208 -3.84 -15.46 16.38
N VAL A 209 -4.08 -14.55 17.32
CA VAL A 209 -4.10 -13.11 17.06
C VAL A 209 -2.86 -12.48 17.67
N LEU A 210 -2.05 -11.82 16.85
CA LEU A 210 -0.91 -11.02 17.28
C LEU A 210 -1.26 -9.54 17.15
N VAL A 211 -1.23 -8.81 18.26
CA VAL A 211 -1.45 -7.36 18.28
C VAL A 211 -0.12 -6.68 18.58
N ILE A 212 0.40 -5.90 17.63
CA ILE A 212 1.63 -5.12 17.79
C ILE A 212 1.23 -3.67 18.10
N ARG A 213 1.53 -3.21 19.32
CA ARG A 213 1.20 -1.85 19.78
C ARG A 213 2.43 -1.01 19.94
N GLY A 214 2.33 0.27 19.63
CA GLY A 214 3.42 1.21 19.89
C GLY A 214 3.18 2.57 19.26
N GLU A 215 3.99 3.55 19.67
CA GLU A 215 3.92 4.92 19.15
C GLU A 215 4.23 5.00 17.65
N ALA A 216 3.90 6.12 17.02
CA ALA A 216 4.29 6.40 15.65
C ALA A 216 5.83 6.36 15.50
N GLY A 217 6.34 5.87 14.36
CA GLY A 217 7.78 5.78 14.11
C GLY A 217 8.56 4.72 14.91
N ILE A 218 7.96 4.03 15.89
CA ILE A 218 8.66 3.05 16.76
C ILE A 218 9.14 1.78 16.02
N GLY A 219 8.74 1.60 14.75
CA GLY A 219 9.12 0.45 13.92
C GLY A 219 8.10 -0.69 13.86
N LYS A 220 6.80 -0.42 14.09
CA LYS A 220 5.72 -1.41 13.92
C LYS A 220 5.75 -2.05 12.53
N SER A 221 5.72 -1.24 11.47
CA SER A 221 5.71 -1.72 10.08
C SER A 221 6.97 -2.55 9.76
N ARG A 222 8.15 -2.15 10.26
CA ARG A 222 9.39 -2.94 10.13
C ARG A 222 9.28 -4.32 10.78
N LEU A 223 8.67 -4.41 11.98
CA LEU A 223 8.46 -5.67 12.66
C LEU A 223 7.42 -6.53 11.93
N THR A 224 6.36 -5.92 11.40
CA THR A 224 5.34 -6.59 10.59
C THR A 224 5.93 -7.15 9.28
N ASP A 225 6.78 -6.39 8.61
CA ASP A 225 7.51 -6.84 7.42
C ASP A 225 8.43 -8.02 7.75
N TRP A 226 9.21 -7.91 8.82
CA TRP A 226 10.06 -9.01 9.29
C TRP A 226 9.24 -10.26 9.66
N THR A 227 8.10 -10.08 10.32
CA THR A 227 7.16 -11.16 10.66
C THR A 227 6.65 -11.83 9.39
N SER A 228 6.41 -11.06 8.33
CA SER A 228 5.96 -11.55 7.03
C SER A 228 7.02 -12.37 6.32
N ASP A 229 8.28 -11.94 6.35
CA ASP A 229 9.40 -12.73 5.86
C ASP A 229 9.55 -14.05 6.64
N GLN A 230 9.49 -14.01 7.98
CA GLN A 230 9.55 -15.24 8.78
C GLN A 230 8.37 -16.17 8.47
N ALA A 231 7.14 -15.65 8.39
CA ALA A 231 5.98 -16.46 8.06
C ALA A 231 6.12 -17.17 6.71
N ARG A 232 6.64 -16.50 5.68
CA ARG A 232 6.93 -17.12 4.37
C ARG A 232 7.94 -18.27 4.49
N ARG A 233 9.00 -18.10 5.30
CA ARG A 233 9.98 -19.17 5.56
C ARG A 233 9.38 -20.37 6.29
N HIS A 234 8.37 -20.13 7.13
CA HIS A 234 7.57 -21.15 7.79
C HIS A 234 6.44 -21.73 6.89
N GLY A 235 6.38 -21.34 5.62
CA GLY A 235 5.43 -21.90 4.65
C GLY A 235 4.03 -21.29 4.71
N PHE A 236 3.86 -20.10 5.29
CA PHE A 236 2.57 -19.42 5.29
C PHE A 236 2.21 -18.86 3.90
N GLY A 237 1.01 -19.19 3.42
CA GLY A 237 0.31 -18.48 2.36
C GLY A 237 -0.07 -17.09 2.84
N PHE A 238 0.67 -16.10 2.39
CA PHE A 238 0.58 -14.73 2.91
C PHE A 238 -0.51 -13.92 2.19
N ASN A 239 -1.43 -13.31 2.94
CA ASN A 239 -2.43 -12.37 2.42
C ASN A 239 -2.31 -11.04 3.17
N VAL A 240 -2.04 -9.96 2.44
CA VAL A 240 -1.78 -8.63 3.02
C VAL A 240 -3.04 -7.80 3.05
N GLY A 241 -3.73 -7.69 4.17
CA GLY A 241 -4.76 -6.67 4.35
C GLY A 241 -4.18 -5.29 4.71
N LYS A 242 -3.32 -4.72 3.85
CA LYS A 242 -2.87 -3.32 4.00
C LYS A 242 -4.09 -2.39 3.84
N VAL A 243 -4.60 -1.79 4.91
CA VAL A 243 -5.61 -0.72 4.82
C VAL A 243 -5.56 0.20 6.03
N PHE A 244 -5.30 1.49 5.81
CA PHE A 244 -6.26 2.61 5.93
C PHE A 244 -5.80 3.69 4.95
N ASP A 245 -6.51 3.80 3.82
CA ASP A 245 -6.37 4.93 2.91
C ASP A 245 -7.09 6.14 3.53
N PHE A 246 -6.42 7.28 3.56
CA PHE A 246 -6.79 8.40 4.42
C PHE A 246 -8.16 8.98 4.06
N GLY A 247 -9.07 9.00 5.04
CA GLY A 247 -10.22 9.90 5.08
C GLY A 247 -11.42 9.60 4.18
N THR A 248 -11.37 8.60 3.28
CA THR A 248 -12.51 8.28 2.38
C THR A 248 -12.91 6.80 2.33
N ALA A 249 -12.12 5.88 2.87
CA ALA A 249 -12.43 4.45 2.79
C ALA A 249 -13.42 4.03 3.89
N SER A 250 -14.69 3.87 3.51
CA SER A 250 -15.71 3.14 4.28
C SER A 250 -15.18 1.79 4.81
N SER A 251 -15.66 1.32 5.99
CA SER A 251 -15.52 -0.06 6.51
C SER A 251 -15.57 -1.16 5.44
N ARG A 252 -16.33 -0.92 4.38
CA ARG A 252 -16.46 -1.83 3.24
C ARG A 252 -15.12 -2.13 2.56
N HIS A 253 -14.20 -1.17 2.42
CA HIS A 253 -12.96 -1.38 1.67
C HIS A 253 -12.01 -2.38 2.32
N VAL A 254 -11.91 -2.42 3.65
CA VAL A 254 -11.06 -3.38 4.38
C VAL A 254 -11.56 -4.80 4.17
N VAL A 255 -12.86 -5.00 4.39
CA VAL A 255 -13.48 -6.32 4.29
C VAL A 255 -13.49 -6.80 2.83
N THR A 256 -13.78 -5.91 1.88
CA THR A 256 -13.70 -6.23 0.44
C THR A 256 -12.28 -6.64 0.06
N SER A 257 -11.26 -5.89 0.48
CA SER A 257 -9.86 -6.20 0.16
C SER A 257 -9.45 -7.56 0.73
N LEU A 258 -9.78 -7.82 2.00
CA LEU A 258 -9.52 -9.11 2.63
C LEU A 258 -10.19 -10.27 1.89
N VAL A 259 -11.45 -10.12 1.49
CA VAL A 259 -12.19 -11.16 0.76
C VAL A 259 -11.58 -11.41 -0.62
N LEU A 260 -11.15 -10.35 -1.33
CA LEU A 260 -10.47 -10.47 -2.62
C LEU A 260 -9.14 -11.22 -2.47
N ASP A 261 -8.32 -10.84 -1.49
CA ASP A 261 -7.03 -11.47 -1.23
C ASP A 261 -7.19 -12.95 -0.83
N LEU A 262 -8.19 -13.27 0.01
CA LEU A 262 -8.49 -14.65 0.41
C LEU A 262 -8.92 -15.53 -0.76
N LEU A 263 -9.48 -14.95 -1.82
CA LEU A 263 -9.92 -15.63 -3.04
C LEU A 263 -8.94 -15.50 -4.21
N ASP A 264 -7.76 -14.91 -3.97
CA ASP A 264 -6.72 -14.70 -4.98
C ASP A 264 -7.20 -13.84 -6.16
N VAL A 265 -8.05 -12.85 -5.88
CA VAL A 265 -8.59 -11.91 -6.88
C VAL A 265 -7.85 -10.58 -6.77
N PRO A 266 -7.30 -10.04 -7.87
CA PRO A 266 -6.67 -8.71 -7.86
C PRO A 266 -7.60 -7.62 -7.34
N ARG A 267 -7.07 -6.66 -6.59
CA ARG A 267 -7.86 -5.60 -5.94
C ARG A 267 -8.51 -4.63 -6.92
N ASP A 268 -7.89 -4.43 -8.06
CA ASP A 268 -8.33 -3.66 -9.22
C ASP A 268 -9.17 -4.51 -10.20
N ALA A 269 -9.40 -5.80 -9.90
CA ALA A 269 -10.09 -6.70 -10.82
C ALA A 269 -11.46 -6.14 -11.22
N PRO A 270 -11.78 -6.15 -12.54
CA PRO A 270 -13.08 -5.77 -13.06
C PRO A 270 -14.25 -6.54 -12.40
N GLN A 271 -15.45 -5.94 -12.43
CA GLN A 271 -16.63 -6.50 -11.75
C GLN A 271 -17.04 -7.88 -12.28
N ASP A 272 -16.82 -8.16 -13.57
CA ASP A 272 -17.09 -9.45 -14.20
C ASP A 272 -16.11 -10.53 -13.71
N VAL A 273 -14.84 -10.20 -13.50
CA VAL A 273 -13.82 -11.09 -12.91
C VAL A 273 -14.21 -11.43 -11.47
N ARG A 274 -14.53 -10.43 -10.67
CA ARG A 274 -15.02 -10.62 -9.28
C ARG A 274 -16.27 -11.49 -9.21
N ARG A 275 -17.24 -11.24 -10.10
CA ARG A 275 -18.49 -12.02 -10.17
C ARG A 275 -18.24 -13.46 -10.62
N LYS A 276 -17.27 -13.68 -11.51
CA LYS A 276 -16.83 -15.04 -11.87
C LYS A 276 -16.21 -15.74 -10.65
N ALA A 277 -15.30 -15.10 -9.93
CA ALA A 277 -14.66 -15.67 -8.74
C ALA A 277 -15.69 -16.06 -7.66
N LEU A 278 -16.72 -15.22 -7.43
CA LEU A 278 -17.82 -15.56 -6.54
C LEU A 278 -18.57 -16.83 -6.99
N ARG A 279 -18.95 -16.91 -8.26
CA ARG A 279 -19.63 -18.11 -8.80
C ARG A 279 -18.78 -19.36 -8.69
N ASP A 280 -17.47 -19.23 -8.92
CA ASP A 280 -16.51 -20.32 -8.80
C ASP A 280 -16.40 -20.78 -7.34
N ALA A 281 -16.36 -19.85 -6.38
CA ALA A 281 -16.35 -20.15 -4.95
C ALA A 281 -17.65 -20.81 -4.46
N VAL A 282 -18.82 -20.39 -4.95
CA VAL A 282 -20.10 -21.05 -4.67
C VAL A 282 -20.14 -22.46 -5.28
N SER A 283 -19.69 -22.61 -6.53
CA SER A 283 -19.63 -23.90 -7.23
C SER A 283 -18.69 -24.89 -6.54
N ALA A 284 -17.57 -24.40 -6.03
CA ALA A 284 -16.59 -25.16 -5.25
C ALA A 284 -17.07 -25.44 -3.80
N LYS A 285 -18.28 -24.98 -3.42
CA LYS A 285 -18.86 -25.11 -2.07
C LYS A 285 -18.01 -24.46 -0.98
N VAL A 286 -17.24 -23.43 -1.33
CA VAL A 286 -16.53 -22.57 -0.37
C VAL A 286 -17.53 -21.64 0.30
N ILE A 287 -18.40 -21.04 -0.51
CA ILE A 287 -19.51 -20.22 -0.07
C ILE A 287 -20.80 -21.00 -0.29
N ARG A 288 -21.72 -20.96 0.68
CA ARG A 288 -23.01 -21.61 0.53
C ARG A 288 -23.89 -20.79 -0.42
N PRO A 289 -24.72 -21.41 -1.28
CA PRO A 289 -25.58 -20.67 -2.19
C PRO A 289 -26.48 -19.65 -1.49
N GLU A 290 -26.97 -19.96 -0.28
CA GLU A 290 -27.76 -19.03 0.54
C GLU A 290 -27.01 -17.77 0.98
N ASP A 291 -25.67 -17.83 1.05
CA ASP A 291 -24.82 -16.71 1.47
C ASP A 291 -24.32 -15.89 0.25
N GLU A 292 -24.58 -16.33 -0.98
CA GLU A 292 -24.08 -15.68 -2.21
C GLU A 292 -24.41 -14.19 -2.24
N ILE A 293 -25.66 -13.83 -1.89
CA ILE A 293 -26.13 -12.45 -1.88
C ILE A 293 -25.35 -11.56 -0.90
N LEU A 294 -24.88 -12.12 0.22
CA LEU A 294 -24.08 -11.39 1.20
C LEU A 294 -22.68 -11.18 0.67
N VAL A 295 -22.11 -12.18 0.00
CA VAL A 295 -20.78 -12.08 -0.60
C VAL A 295 -20.79 -11.13 -1.79
N THR A 296 -21.87 -11.10 -2.58
CA THR A 296 -22.09 -10.08 -3.62
C THR A 296 -21.99 -8.67 -3.03
N ASN A 297 -22.57 -8.43 -1.85
CA ASN A 297 -22.42 -7.15 -1.14
C ASN A 297 -20.98 -6.92 -0.68
N LEU A 298 -20.31 -7.93 -0.12
CA LEU A 298 -18.91 -7.84 0.35
C LEU A 298 -17.90 -7.58 -0.79
N PHE A 299 -18.14 -8.12 -1.99
CA PHE A 299 -17.33 -7.85 -3.18
C PHE A 299 -17.60 -6.48 -3.82
N ASN A 300 -18.58 -5.73 -3.31
CA ASN A 300 -19.09 -4.50 -3.89
C ASN A 300 -19.56 -4.70 -5.35
N LEU A 301 -20.25 -5.80 -5.63
CA LEU A 301 -20.82 -6.09 -6.94
C LEU A 301 -22.20 -5.44 -7.11
N PRO A 302 -22.56 -5.02 -8.34
CA PRO A 302 -23.88 -4.46 -8.62
C PRO A 302 -24.96 -5.52 -8.42
N MET A 303 -25.92 -5.27 -7.52
CA MET A 303 -27.04 -6.16 -7.23
C MET A 303 -28.24 -5.80 -8.11
N SER A 304 -28.98 -6.82 -8.58
CA SER A 304 -30.29 -6.64 -9.23
C SER A 304 -31.33 -6.11 -8.24
N GLU A 305 -32.44 -5.56 -8.73
CA GLU A 305 -33.52 -5.05 -7.86
C GLU A 305 -34.04 -6.13 -6.88
N GLN A 306 -34.16 -7.37 -7.35
CA GLN A 306 -34.58 -8.51 -6.51
C GLN A 306 -33.56 -8.83 -5.41
N GLU A 307 -32.26 -8.77 -5.73
CA GLU A 307 -31.19 -8.98 -4.75
C GLU A 307 -31.14 -7.84 -3.73
N ILE A 308 -31.36 -6.59 -4.15
CA ILE A 308 -31.42 -5.44 -3.24
C ILE A 308 -32.56 -5.62 -2.24
N GLU A 309 -33.76 -5.98 -2.70
CA GLU A 309 -34.92 -6.22 -1.84
C GLU A 309 -34.68 -7.38 -0.88
N THR A 310 -34.13 -8.50 -1.38
CA THR A 310 -33.81 -9.68 -0.56
C THR A 310 -32.76 -9.34 0.50
N TYR A 311 -31.69 -8.63 0.13
CA TYR A 311 -30.66 -8.21 1.08
C TYR A 311 -31.21 -7.21 2.10
N ALA A 312 -32.06 -6.26 1.67
CA ALA A 312 -32.73 -5.30 2.53
C ALA A 312 -33.66 -5.97 3.55
N ALA A 313 -34.31 -7.07 3.17
CA ALA A 313 -35.19 -7.86 4.04
C ALA A 313 -34.43 -8.66 5.12
N LEU A 314 -33.12 -8.93 4.93
CA LEU A 314 -32.31 -9.54 5.98
C LEU A 314 -32.17 -8.58 7.16
N GLY A 315 -32.52 -9.05 8.36
CA GLY A 315 -32.27 -8.30 9.60
C GLY A 315 -30.76 -8.06 9.83
N GLY A 316 -30.42 -7.02 10.58
CA GLY A 316 -29.03 -6.67 10.89
C GLY A 316 -28.25 -7.82 11.53
N GLU A 317 -28.87 -8.55 12.46
CA GLU A 317 -28.29 -9.73 13.10
C GLU A 317 -28.03 -10.88 12.12
N THR A 318 -28.94 -11.10 11.16
CA THR A 318 -28.77 -12.14 10.13
C THR A 318 -27.61 -11.82 9.20
N ARG A 319 -27.48 -10.55 8.78
CA ARG A 319 -26.34 -10.08 7.97
C ARG A 319 -25.02 -10.25 8.72
N LEU A 320 -25.00 -9.87 10.00
CA LEU A 320 -23.84 -10.00 10.88
C LEU A 320 -23.41 -11.47 11.01
N ALA A 321 -24.33 -12.35 11.41
CA ALA A 321 -24.05 -13.77 11.60
C ALA A 321 -23.53 -14.43 10.33
N ALA A 322 -24.17 -14.15 9.19
CA ALA A 322 -23.79 -14.75 7.93
C ALA A 322 -22.47 -14.19 7.37
N ARG A 323 -22.13 -12.92 7.62
CA ARG A 323 -20.78 -12.39 7.37
C ARG A 323 -19.70 -13.18 8.12
N LYS A 324 -19.91 -13.50 9.40
CA LYS A 324 -18.96 -14.33 10.17
C LYS A 324 -18.76 -15.69 9.51
N ILE A 325 -19.86 -16.32 9.10
CA ILE A 325 -19.84 -17.63 8.43
C ILE A 325 -19.08 -17.58 7.11
N VAL A 326 -19.29 -16.55 6.30
CA VAL A 326 -18.59 -16.37 5.03
C VAL A 326 -17.08 -16.21 5.26
N LEU A 327 -16.67 -15.27 6.13
CA LEU A 327 -15.25 -15.03 6.41
C LEU A 327 -14.57 -16.30 6.97
N ALA A 328 -15.23 -17.00 7.88
CA ALA A 328 -14.76 -18.29 8.40
C ALA A 328 -14.58 -19.32 7.28
N SER A 329 -15.52 -19.39 6.34
CA SER A 329 -15.49 -20.37 5.25
C SER A 329 -14.37 -20.07 4.24
N LEU A 330 -14.15 -18.79 3.94
CA LEU A 330 -13.05 -18.33 3.07
C LEU A 330 -11.69 -18.62 3.69
N VAL A 331 -11.50 -18.29 4.96
CA VAL A 331 -10.27 -18.62 5.71
C VAL A 331 -10.05 -20.13 5.71
N ARG A 332 -11.07 -20.92 6.09
CA ARG A 332 -11.01 -22.39 6.12
C ARG A 332 -10.67 -22.99 4.76
N TRP A 333 -11.13 -22.37 3.68
CA TRP A 333 -10.79 -22.80 2.34
C TRP A 333 -9.33 -22.50 2.00
N ARG A 334 -8.85 -21.28 2.30
CA ARG A 334 -7.48 -20.86 2.02
C ARG A 334 -6.44 -21.64 2.82
N VAL A 335 -6.73 -21.96 4.08
CA VAL A 335 -5.82 -22.73 4.95
C VAL A 335 -5.69 -24.22 4.57
N LYS A 336 -6.49 -24.74 3.62
CA LYS A 336 -6.37 -26.15 3.19
C LYS A 336 -5.04 -26.46 2.52
N GLU A 337 -4.43 -25.46 1.88
CA GLU A 337 -3.17 -25.62 1.16
C GLU A 337 -1.98 -25.30 2.06
N ASN A 338 -2.00 -24.14 2.69
CA ASN A 338 -0.92 -23.63 3.53
C ASN A 338 -1.48 -22.87 4.73
N PRO A 339 -0.77 -22.80 5.88
CA PRO A 339 -1.13 -21.89 6.96
C PRO A 339 -1.23 -20.46 6.41
N VAL A 340 -2.15 -19.65 6.93
CA VAL A 340 -2.39 -18.30 6.38
C VAL A 340 -1.93 -17.25 7.36
N MET A 341 -1.29 -16.19 6.87
CA MET A 341 -1.08 -14.98 7.68
C MET A 341 -1.85 -13.82 7.06
N VAL A 342 -2.65 -13.16 7.89
CA VAL A 342 -3.39 -11.95 7.53
C VAL A 342 -2.82 -10.79 8.33
N VAL A 343 -2.36 -9.75 7.66
CA VAL A 343 -1.85 -8.53 8.29
C VAL A 343 -2.84 -7.40 8.08
N ILE A 344 -3.25 -6.74 9.17
CA ILE A 344 -4.04 -5.50 9.15
C ILE A 344 -3.24 -4.41 9.87
N ASP A 345 -2.79 -3.40 9.12
CA ASP A 345 -1.98 -2.31 9.69
C ASP A 345 -2.88 -1.19 10.23
N ASP A 346 -2.40 -0.51 11.27
CA ASP A 346 -2.99 0.71 11.84
C ASP A 346 -4.50 0.65 12.15
N VAL A 347 -4.95 -0.42 12.84
CA VAL A 347 -6.37 -0.63 13.17
C VAL A 347 -7.00 0.48 14.02
N HIS A 348 -6.20 1.35 14.65
CA HIS A 348 -6.69 2.54 15.36
C HIS A 348 -7.44 3.55 14.46
N TRP A 349 -7.29 3.44 13.13
CA TRP A 349 -8.06 4.23 12.17
C TRP A 349 -9.38 3.58 11.74
N ALA A 350 -9.63 2.34 12.17
CA ALA A 350 -10.83 1.61 11.82
C ALA A 350 -12.08 2.19 12.49
N ASP A 351 -13.19 2.21 11.76
CA ASP A 351 -14.50 2.40 12.37
C ASP A 351 -14.92 1.17 13.21
N ASP A 352 -15.88 1.36 14.12
CA ASP A 352 -16.35 0.30 15.01
C ASP A 352 -16.86 -0.93 14.23
N VAL A 353 -17.45 -0.70 13.05
CA VAL A 353 -17.98 -1.77 12.20
C VAL A 353 -16.86 -2.67 11.67
N THR A 354 -15.74 -2.09 11.25
CA THR A 354 -14.54 -2.83 10.83
C THR A 354 -13.94 -3.60 12.02
N ILE A 355 -13.83 -2.96 13.18
CA ILE A 355 -13.30 -3.59 14.39
C ILE A 355 -14.12 -4.82 14.80
N ASP A 356 -15.46 -4.72 14.72
CA ASP A 356 -16.36 -5.85 14.94
C ASP A 356 -16.15 -6.96 13.90
N VAL A 357 -15.94 -6.62 12.63
CA VAL A 357 -15.65 -7.62 11.58
C VAL A 357 -14.32 -8.34 11.87
N LEU A 358 -13.30 -7.62 12.34
CA LEU A 358 -12.03 -8.23 12.72
C LEU A 358 -12.18 -9.14 13.95
N ALA A 359 -13.04 -8.79 14.90
CA ALA A 359 -13.39 -9.65 16.02
C ALA A 359 -14.10 -10.93 15.56
N ASP A 360 -15.05 -10.79 14.62
CA ASP A 360 -15.78 -11.91 14.02
C ASP A 360 -14.86 -12.87 13.26
N LEU A 361 -13.90 -12.29 12.52
CA LEU A 361 -12.84 -13.04 11.84
C LEU A 361 -12.00 -13.80 12.87
N ALA A 362 -11.52 -13.10 13.92
CA ALA A 362 -10.71 -13.66 14.99
C ALA A 362 -11.40 -14.84 15.70
N ALA A 363 -12.70 -14.73 15.98
CA ALA A 363 -13.49 -15.81 16.57
C ALA A 363 -13.55 -17.08 15.71
N SER A 364 -13.37 -16.93 14.40
CA SER A 364 -13.44 -18.04 13.44
C SER A 364 -12.10 -18.76 13.26
N LEU A 365 -11.00 -18.23 13.83
CA LEU A 365 -9.63 -18.71 13.62
C LEU A 365 -9.23 -19.90 14.48
N ARG A 366 -9.93 -20.15 15.60
CA ARG A 366 -9.48 -21.06 16.67
C ARG A 366 -8.95 -22.42 16.16
N ASP A 367 -9.64 -23.02 15.19
CA ASP A 367 -9.35 -24.36 14.67
C ASP A 367 -8.72 -24.32 13.27
N CYS A 368 -8.04 -23.23 12.92
CA CYS A 368 -7.41 -23.05 11.62
C CYS A 368 -5.97 -22.57 11.81
N PRO A 369 -5.00 -23.04 11.02
CA PRO A 369 -3.62 -22.56 11.09
C PRO A 369 -3.51 -21.16 10.45
N ILE A 370 -3.99 -20.15 11.17
CA ILE A 370 -4.02 -18.77 10.71
C ILE A 370 -3.50 -17.81 11.78
N LEU A 371 -2.60 -16.92 11.38
CA LEU A 371 -2.09 -15.84 12.21
C LEU A 371 -2.71 -14.52 11.73
N LEU A 372 -3.54 -13.90 12.57
CA LEU A 372 -4.05 -12.54 12.34
C LEU A 372 -3.14 -11.55 13.05
N VAL A 373 -2.34 -10.81 12.29
CA VAL A 373 -1.47 -9.75 12.80
C VAL A 373 -2.19 -8.42 12.65
N MET A 374 -2.33 -7.68 13.73
CA MET A 374 -2.90 -6.33 13.74
C MET A 374 -1.90 -5.36 14.37
N THR A 375 -1.74 -4.17 13.79
CA THR A 375 -0.94 -3.12 14.42
C THR A 375 -1.82 -1.95 14.88
N THR A 376 -1.45 -1.32 16.00
CA THR A 376 -2.20 -0.20 16.55
C THR A 376 -1.33 0.72 17.40
N ARG A 377 -1.87 1.87 17.81
CA ARG A 377 -1.25 2.75 18.80
C ARG A 377 -1.66 2.32 20.20
N VAL A 378 -0.85 2.70 21.19
CA VAL A 378 -1.20 2.47 22.61
C VAL A 378 -2.40 3.33 23.00
N GLU A 379 -2.42 4.58 22.56
CA GLU A 379 -3.56 5.48 22.72
C GLU A 379 -4.58 5.23 21.61
N GLY A 380 -5.85 5.07 21.99
CA GLY A 380 -6.92 4.75 21.04
C GLY A 380 -6.91 3.30 20.53
N ASP A 381 -6.30 2.38 21.28
CA ASP A 381 -6.31 0.94 20.95
C ASP A 381 -7.75 0.40 20.90
N PRO A 382 -8.25 -0.01 19.72
CA PRO A 382 -9.62 -0.53 19.59
C PRO A 382 -9.74 -1.99 20.05
N ILE A 383 -8.64 -2.66 20.40
CA ILE A 383 -8.61 -4.07 20.81
C ILE A 383 -8.84 -4.19 22.33
N ASP A 384 -10.00 -3.69 22.74
CA ASP A 384 -10.41 -3.59 24.14
C ASP A 384 -11.00 -4.91 24.69
N VAL A 385 -11.62 -4.83 25.88
CA VAL A 385 -12.27 -5.99 26.50
C VAL A 385 -13.46 -6.47 25.67
N HIS A 386 -14.22 -5.56 25.04
CA HIS A 386 -15.37 -5.92 24.22
C HIS A 386 -14.93 -6.72 23.00
N TRP A 387 -13.90 -6.23 22.28
CA TRP A 387 -13.32 -6.92 21.14
C TRP A 387 -12.84 -8.34 21.51
N ARG A 388 -12.12 -8.47 22.64
CA ARG A 388 -11.59 -9.77 23.10
C ARG A 388 -12.68 -10.78 23.46
N VAL A 389 -13.82 -10.31 23.97
CA VAL A 389 -15.00 -11.16 24.22
C VAL A 389 -15.60 -11.63 22.89
N THR A 390 -15.75 -10.72 21.93
CA THR A 390 -16.30 -11.02 20.61
C THR A 390 -15.41 -11.95 19.80
N ALA A 391 -14.08 -11.85 19.95
CA ALA A 391 -13.08 -12.76 19.37
C ALA A 391 -13.18 -14.21 19.89
N GLY A 392 -14.15 -14.52 20.75
CA GLY A 392 -14.62 -15.88 20.96
C GLY A 392 -13.62 -16.79 21.67
N GLY A 393 -12.60 -16.23 22.32
CA GLY A 393 -11.54 -16.96 23.03
C GLY A 393 -10.49 -17.59 22.13
N VAL A 394 -10.22 -17.03 20.95
CA VAL A 394 -8.95 -17.27 20.26
C VAL A 394 -7.80 -16.73 21.13
N PRO A 395 -6.64 -17.39 21.20
CA PRO A 395 -5.47 -16.82 21.87
C PRO A 395 -5.06 -15.48 21.26
N VAL A 396 -4.83 -14.48 22.11
CA VAL A 396 -4.40 -13.14 21.72
C VAL A 396 -3.09 -12.81 22.42
N THR A 397 -2.02 -12.61 21.67
CA THR A 397 -0.75 -12.08 22.17
C THR A 397 -0.65 -10.61 21.81
N THR A 398 -0.33 -9.78 22.80
CA THR A 398 -0.08 -8.36 22.60
C THR A 398 1.39 -8.07 22.86
N ILE A 399 2.07 -7.47 21.90
CA ILE A 399 3.46 -7.01 22.01
C ILE A 399 3.43 -5.49 22.05
N ASP A 400 3.82 -4.93 23.21
CA ASP A 400 4.00 -3.49 23.38
C ASP A 400 5.43 -3.11 23.02
N LEU A 401 5.60 -2.42 21.90
CA LEU A 401 6.90 -1.98 21.43
C LEU A 401 7.39 -0.80 22.25
N GLY A 402 8.45 -1.05 22.99
CA GLY A 402 9.29 0.00 23.56
C GLY A 402 10.33 0.53 22.56
N PRO A 403 11.06 1.60 22.93
CA PRO A 403 12.26 2.01 22.21
C PRO A 403 13.28 0.88 22.20
N LEU A 404 14.11 0.82 21.16
CA LEU A 404 15.22 -0.13 21.10
C LEU A 404 16.15 0.07 22.30
N SER A 405 16.72 -1.02 22.81
CA SER A 405 17.76 -0.91 23.82
C SER A 405 18.98 -0.16 23.27
N ALA A 406 19.81 0.41 24.15
CA ALA A 406 21.03 1.12 23.73
C ALA A 406 21.93 0.22 22.86
N SER A 407 22.09 -1.05 23.24
CA SER A 407 22.85 -2.03 22.46
C SER A 407 22.25 -2.34 21.09
N GLU A 408 20.92 -2.37 20.97
CA GLU A 408 20.27 -2.60 19.67
C GLU A 408 20.30 -1.36 18.78
N SER A 409 20.20 -0.17 19.39
CA SER A 409 20.32 1.12 18.72
C SER A 409 21.74 1.32 18.16
N GLU A 410 22.77 0.91 18.89
CA GLU A 410 24.16 0.93 18.42
C GLU A 410 24.39 -0.01 17.23
N ILE A 411 23.80 -1.21 17.24
CA ILE A 411 23.89 -2.16 16.11
C ILE A 411 23.14 -1.60 14.90
N LEU A 412 21.96 -0.99 15.11
CA LEU A 412 21.17 -0.39 14.02
C LEU A 412 21.90 0.81 13.39
N ALA A 413 22.65 1.58 14.17
CA ALA A 413 23.46 2.68 13.66
C ALA A 413 24.70 2.22 12.86
N GLN A 414 25.10 0.95 12.98
CA GLN A 414 26.24 0.36 12.29
C GLN A 414 25.85 -0.47 11.05
N SER A 415 24.56 -0.78 10.88
CA SER A 415 23.96 -1.49 9.74
C SER A 415 23.40 -0.53 8.70
#